data_AF-A0A7K0G3Y5-F1
#
_entry.id   AF-A0A7K0G3Y5-F1
#
_cell.length_a   1.000
_cell.length_b   1.000
_cell.length_c   1.000
_cell.angle_alpha   90.00
_cell.angle_beta   90.00
_cell.angle_gamma   90.00
#
_symmetry.space_group_name_H-M   'P 1'
#
loop_
_entity.id
_entity.type
_entity.pdbx_description
1 polymer ?
#
loop_
_entity_poly.entity_id
_entity_poly.type
_entity_poly.pdbx_seq_one_letter_code
_entity_poly.pdbx_strand_id
1 'polypeptide(L)'
;MKVINSISEKHRLLSLPEPLHPLISMVHIANIRVLDDSVWKHFSLDFYCISLKRNVIGKMRYGQQYYDHTKGLMTFVAPSG
;
A
#
# COMPACT_ATOMS: atom_id res chain seq x y z
N MET A 1 0.24 12.84 10.76
CA MET A 1 0.52 11.89 9.67
C MET A 1 1.39 10.79 10.25
N LYS A 2 1.01 9.51 10.11
CA LYS A 2 1.83 8.42 10.65
C LYS A 2 2.90 8.04 9.61
N VAL A 3 4.16 8.04 10.02
CA VAL A 3 5.27 7.52 9.21
C VAL A 3 5.43 6.04 9.53
N ILE A 4 5.42 5.19 8.52
CA ILE A 4 5.69 3.76 8.65
C ILE A 4 7.15 3.54 8.25
N ASN A 5 7.98 3.15 9.22
CA ASN A 5 9.43 3.22 9.10
C ASN A 5 10.04 1.94 8.51
N SER A 6 9.30 0.83 8.51
CA SER A 6 9.84 -0.47 8.07
C SER A 6 8.80 -1.39 7.44
N ILE A 7 9.31 -2.38 6.69
CA ILE A 7 8.51 -3.46 6.10
C ILE A 7 7.80 -4.27 7.20
N SER A 8 8.49 -4.61 8.29
CA SER A 8 7.90 -5.33 9.43
C SER A 8 6.76 -4.54 10.09
N GLU A 9 6.92 -3.22 10.29
CA GLU A 9 5.84 -2.39 10.82
C GLU A 9 4.60 -2.43 9.91
N LYS A 10 4.80 -2.31 8.59
CA LYS A 10 3.71 -2.41 7.62
C LYS A 10 3.02 -3.78 7.65
N HIS A 11 3.77 -4.87 7.78
CA HIS A 11 3.21 -6.21 7.91
C HIS A 11 2.28 -6.32 9.13
N ARG A 12 2.70 -5.81 10.30
CA ARG A 12 1.87 -5.77 11.51
C ARG A 12 0.59 -4.97 11.33
N LEU A 13 0.68 -3.79 10.71
CA LEU A 13 -0.49 -2.93 10.45
C LEU A 13 -1.49 -3.57 9.48
N LEU A 14 -1.04 -4.48 8.61
CA LEU A 14 -1.86 -5.20 7.62
C LEU A 14 -2.25 -6.62 8.08
N SER A 15 -1.94 -6.98 9.32
CA SER A 15 -2.15 -8.33 9.88
C SER A 15 -1.52 -9.46 9.06
N LEU A 16 -0.35 -9.19 8.48
CA LEU A 16 0.42 -10.14 7.70
C LEU A 16 1.45 -10.84 8.61
N PRO A 17 1.87 -12.07 8.28
CA PRO A 17 3.01 -12.72 8.93
C PRO A 17 4.27 -11.85 8.83
N GLU A 18 5.24 -12.04 9.74
CA GLU A 18 6.53 -11.35 9.64
C GLU A 18 7.18 -11.61 8.26
N PRO A 19 7.84 -10.59 7.67
CA PRO A 19 8.47 -10.74 6.37
C PRO A 19 9.61 -11.75 6.44
N LEU A 20 9.77 -12.55 5.38
CA LEU A 20 10.87 -13.52 5.27
C LEU A 20 12.24 -12.85 5.13
N HIS A 21 12.28 -11.57 4.72
CA HIS A 21 13.49 -10.81 4.55
C HIS A 21 13.30 -9.36 5.05
N PRO A 22 14.29 -8.76 5.75
CA PRO A 22 14.13 -7.43 6.34
C PRO A 22 14.06 -6.28 5.31
N LEU A 23 14.68 -6.45 4.13
CA LEU A 23 14.78 -5.39 3.11
C LEU A 23 13.80 -5.52 1.93
N ILE A 24 13.14 -6.68 1.78
CA ILE A 24 12.22 -6.91 0.68
C ILE A 24 11.10 -7.84 1.12
N SER A 25 9.89 -7.57 0.68
CA SER A 25 8.74 -8.43 0.92
C SER A 25 7.76 -8.33 -0.24
N MET A 26 7.11 -9.45 -0.53
CA MET A 26 6.03 -9.54 -1.50
C MET A 26 4.85 -10.23 -0.86
N VAL A 27 3.67 -9.62 -1.00
CA VAL A 27 2.45 -10.11 -0.34
C VAL A 27 1.30 -10.07 -1.33
N HIS A 28 0.41 -11.06 -1.24
CA HIS A 28 -0.85 -11.04 -1.97
C HIS A 28 -1.80 -10.08 -1.26
N ILE A 29 -2.31 -9.08 -1.98
CA ILE A 29 -3.25 -8.08 -1.44
C ILE A 29 -4.50 -8.75 -0.84
N ALA A 30 -4.93 -9.90 -1.38
CA ALA A 30 -6.05 -10.67 -0.86
C ALA A 30 -5.86 -11.17 0.59
N ASN A 31 -4.61 -11.22 1.09
CA ASN A 31 -4.30 -11.68 2.44
C ASN A 31 -4.27 -10.54 3.48
N ILE A 32 -4.41 -9.29 3.04
CA ILE A 32 -4.39 -8.12 3.91
C ILE A 32 -5.68 -8.05 4.73
N ARG A 33 -5.53 -7.82 6.04
CA ARG A 33 -6.66 -7.47 6.92
C ARG A 33 -6.31 -6.22 7.70
N VAL A 34 -7.03 -5.15 7.41
CA VAL A 34 -6.90 -3.88 8.11
C VAL A 34 -7.74 -3.94 9.39
N LEU A 35 -7.09 -3.85 10.55
CA LEU A 35 -7.77 -3.83 11.84
C LEU A 35 -8.19 -2.42 12.25
N ASP A 36 -7.46 -1.39 11.82
CA ASP A 36 -7.73 0.01 12.09
C ASP A 36 -7.54 0.84 10.81
N ASP A 37 -8.65 1.44 10.34
CA ASP A 37 -8.68 2.28 9.15
C ASP A 37 -8.11 3.69 9.38
N SER A 38 -7.95 4.13 10.65
CA SER A 38 -7.51 5.48 10.97
C SER A 38 -6.11 5.79 10.44
N VAL A 39 -5.20 4.79 10.51
CA VAL A 39 -3.82 4.88 10.01
C VAL A 39 -3.76 5.08 8.51
N TRP A 40 -4.67 4.45 7.75
CA TRP A 40 -4.64 4.44 6.30
C TRP A 40 -5.21 5.70 5.64
N LYS A 41 -5.86 6.57 6.43
CA LYS A 41 -6.36 7.88 5.95
C LYS A 41 -5.23 8.84 5.60
N HIS A 42 -4.13 8.82 6.36
CA HIS A 42 -3.03 9.76 6.17
C HIS A 42 -1.69 9.21 6.72
N PHE A 43 -0.95 8.54 5.84
CA PHE A 43 0.34 7.93 6.16
C PHE A 43 1.41 8.22 5.10
N SER A 44 2.67 8.10 5.51
CA SER A 44 3.85 8.06 4.65
C SER A 44 4.62 6.76 4.89
N LEU A 45 5.50 6.41 3.94
CA LEU A 45 6.43 5.29 4.06
C LEU A 45 7.85 5.82 4.00
N ASP A 46 8.79 5.22 4.74
CA ASP A 46 10.23 5.48 4.62
C ASP A 46 10.95 4.46 3.74
N PHE A 47 10.17 3.73 2.94
CA PHE A 47 10.67 2.74 2.00
C PHE A 47 9.80 2.74 0.74
N TYR A 48 10.36 2.22 -0.34
CA TYR A 48 9.63 2.07 -1.59
C TYR A 48 8.51 1.04 -1.46
N CYS A 49 7.35 1.34 -2.03
CA CYS A 49 6.27 0.38 -2.17
C CYS A 49 5.68 0.41 -3.57
N ILE A 50 5.63 -0.77 -4.19
CA ILE A 50 4.91 -1.00 -5.43
C ILE A 50 3.67 -1.83 -5.08
N SER A 51 2.52 -1.48 -5.64
CA SER A 51 1.27 -2.21 -5.41
C SER A 51 0.50 -2.37 -6.71
N LEU A 52 -0.01 -3.58 -6.96
CA LEU A 52 -0.87 -3.88 -8.11
C LEU A 52 -2.25 -4.30 -7.59
N LYS A 53 -3.24 -3.45 -7.75
CA LYS A 53 -4.63 -3.71 -7.37
C LYS A 53 -5.44 -4.02 -8.63
N ARG A 54 -6.13 -5.15 -8.66
CA ARG A 54 -7.10 -5.49 -9.72
C ARG A 54 -8.52 -5.26 -9.18
N ASN A 55 -9.48 -5.04 -10.07
CA ASN A 55 -10.88 -4.80 -9.71
C ASN A 55 -11.09 -3.60 -8.78
N VAL A 56 -10.37 -2.50 -9.03
CA VAL A 56 -10.58 -1.25 -8.28
C VAL A 56 -11.94 -0.68 -8.70
N ILE A 57 -12.94 -0.81 -7.84
CA ILE A 57 -14.27 -0.23 -8.05
C ILE A 57 -14.18 1.25 -7.67
N GLY A 58 -14.06 2.13 -8.67
CA GLY A 58 -14.05 3.57 -8.47
C GLY A 58 -13.20 4.32 -9.51
N LYS A 59 -13.59 5.57 -9.79
CA LYS A 59 -12.82 6.49 -10.63
C LYS A 59 -11.79 7.20 -9.75
N MET A 60 -10.51 6.87 -9.91
CA MET A 60 -9.44 7.59 -9.22
C MET A 60 -8.91 8.69 -10.16
N ARG A 61 -8.77 9.91 -9.63
CA ARG A 61 -8.19 11.03 -10.40
C ARG A 61 -6.67 10.92 -10.34
N TYR A 62 -6.02 10.71 -11.48
CA TYR A 62 -4.57 10.79 -11.61
C TYR A 62 -4.23 12.00 -12.48
N GLY A 63 -3.63 13.02 -11.89
CA GLY A 63 -3.43 14.32 -12.56
C GLY A 63 -4.76 15.03 -12.89
N GLN A 64 -4.90 15.50 -14.13
CA GLN A 64 -6.10 16.20 -14.61
C GLN A 64 -7.15 15.28 -15.25
N GLN A 65 -6.88 13.98 -15.38
CA GLN A 65 -7.76 13.04 -16.10
C GLN A 65 -8.32 11.96 -15.16
N TYR A 66 -9.52 11.49 -15.51
CA TYR A 66 -10.13 10.30 -14.89
C TYR A 66 -9.67 9.08 -15.67
N TYR A 67 -8.93 8.19 -15.00
CA TYR A 67 -8.48 6.94 -15.61
C TYR A 67 -9.47 5.82 -15.30
N ASP A 68 -9.81 5.02 -16.32
CA ASP A 68 -10.59 3.81 -16.13
C ASP A 68 -9.67 2.68 -15.64
N HIS A 69 -9.74 2.37 -14.34
CA HIS A 69 -8.96 1.31 -13.71
C HIS A 69 -9.62 -0.07 -13.81
N THR A 70 -10.56 -0.28 -14.75
CA THR A 70 -11.16 -1.61 -15.02
C THR A 70 -10.13 -2.71 -15.25
N LYS A 71 -8.94 -2.39 -15.79
CA LYS A 71 -7.83 -3.35 -16.00
C LYS A 71 -6.86 -3.47 -14.81
N GLY A 72 -7.09 -2.72 -13.74
CA GLY A 72 -6.24 -2.65 -12.56
C GLY A 72 -5.47 -1.33 -12.45
N LEU A 73 -4.89 -1.12 -11.27
CA LEU A 73 -4.12 0.05 -10.88
C LEU A 73 -2.77 -0.42 -10.34
N MET A 74 -1.69 0.16 -10.88
CA MET A 74 -0.36 0.03 -10.30
C MET A 74 0.02 1.35 -9.63
N THR A 75 0.52 1.28 -8.40
CA THR A 75 0.94 2.45 -7.62
C THR A 75 2.40 2.29 -7.21
N PHE A 76 3.14 3.39 -7.30
CA PHE A 76 4.53 3.51 -6.88
C PHE A 76 4.59 4.58 -5.79
N VAL A 77 5.07 4.21 -4.62
CA VAL A 77 5.26 5.10 -3.48
C VAL A 77 6.75 5.15 -3.19
N ALA A 78 7.32 6.35 -3.24
CA ALA A 78 8.69 6.62 -2.82
C ALA A 78 8.73 6.93 -1.32
N PRO A 79 9.88 6.71 -0.65
CA PRO A 79 10.05 7.15 0.72
C PRO A 79 9.80 8.65 0.85
N SER A 80 9.14 9.05 1.93
CA SER A 80 8.92 10.45 2.26
C SER A 80 10.18 10.92 2.99
N GLY A 81 11.07 11.61 2.28
CA GLY A 81 12.22 12.27 2.90
C GLY A 81 11.79 13.42 3.81
#